data_AF-A0A6L3JQD1-F1
#
_entry.id   AF-A0A6L3JQD1-F1
#
_cell.length_a   1.000
_cell.length_b   1.000
_cell.length_c   1.000
_cell.angle_alpha   90.00
_cell.angle_beta   90.00
_cell.angle_gamma   90.00
#
_symmetry.space_group_name_H-M   'P 1'
#
loop_
_entity.id
_entity.type
_entity.pdbx_description
1 polymer ?
#
loop_
_entity_poly.entity_id
_entity_poly.type
_entity_poly.pdbx_seq_one_letter_code
_entity_poly.pdbx_strand_id
1 'polypeptide(L)' 'MCIHVQSITYMHPDKDVLFSNVSFTISKGQKVALIGNNGSGKSTLMRLITKELLP' A
#
# COMPACT_ATOMS: atom_id res chain seq x y z
N MET A 1 4.14 -17.40 3.37
CA MET A 1 3.40 -16.56 2.42
C MET A 1 4.27 -15.35 2.14
N CYS A 2 4.54 -15.06 0.87
CA CYS A 2 5.14 -13.80 0.44
C CYS A 2 4.02 -12.84 0.02
N ILE A 3 4.26 -11.54 0.15
CA ILE A 3 3.36 -10.50 -0.36
C ILE A 3 4.10 -9.83 -1.52
N HIS A 4 3.48 -9.84 -2.70
CA HIS A 4 3.98 -9.15 -3.88
C HIS A 4 2.98 -8.07 -4.27
N VAL A 5 3.47 -6.82 -4.32
CA VAL A 5 2.73 -5.66 -4.77
C VAL A 5 3.40 -5.14 -6.03
N GLN A 6 2.62 -4.99 -7.11
CA GLN A 6 3.11 -4.56 -8.41
C GLN A 6 2.27 -3.40 -8.93
N SER A 7 2.94 -2.30 -9.23
CA SER A 7 2.40 -1.13 -9.91
C SER A 7 1.06 -0.63 -9.36
N ILE A 8 0.93 -0.59 -8.03
CA ILE A 8 -0.25 0.00 -7.40
C ILE A 8 -0.21 1.51 -7.60
N THR A 9 -1.27 2.02 -8.21
CA THR A 9 -1.62 3.43 -8.27
C THR A 9 -2.98 3.57 -7.60
N TYR A 10 -3.12 4.55 -6.73
CA TYR A 10 -4.39 4.77 -6.03
C TYR A 10 -4.59 6.25 -5.77
N MET A 11 -5.78 6.73 -6.14
CA MET A 11 -6.26 8.07 -5.85
C MET A 11 -7.36 7.98 -4.79
N HIS A 12 -7.20 8.73 -3.71
CA HIS A 12 -8.19 8.85 -2.67
C HIS A 12 -9.42 9.65 -3.17
N PRO A 13 -10.63 9.43 -2.61
CA PRO A 13 -11.85 10.08 -3.11
C PRO A 13 -11.85 11.62 -3.13
N ASP A 14 -11.00 12.26 -2.32
CA ASP A 14 -10.76 13.71 -2.32
C ASP A 14 -9.84 14.20 -3.45
N LYS A 15 -9.44 13.31 -4.37
CA LYS A 15 -8.51 13.52 -5.49
C LYS A 15 -7.02 13.56 -5.10
N ASP A 16 -6.73 13.21 -3.84
CA ASP A 16 -5.44 12.77 -3.29
C ASP A 16 -4.75 11.64 -4.07
N VAL A 17 -3.76 11.88 -4.96
CA VAL A 17 -2.90 10.77 -5.42
C VAL A 17 -2.01 10.31 -4.27
N LEU A 18 -2.34 9.16 -3.67
CA LEU A 18 -1.58 8.61 -2.54
C LEU A 18 -0.42 7.74 -3.02
N PHE A 19 -0.63 6.95 -4.06
CA PHE A 19 0.36 6.03 -4.61
C PHE A 19 0.43 6.19 -6.12
N SER A 20 1.66 6.22 -6.65
CA SER A 20 1.93 6.22 -8.08
C SER A 20 2.96 5.12 -8.38
N ASN A 21 2.50 4.06 -9.05
CA ASN A 21 3.33 2.94 -9.50
C ASN A 21 4.19 2.29 -8.39
N VAL A 22 3.58 2.07 -7.21
CA VAL A 22 4.29 1.47 -6.07
C VAL A 22 4.41 -0.04 -6.27
N SER A 23 5.65 -0.55 -6.17
CA SER A 23 5.96 -1.98 -6.26
C SER A 23 6.91 -2.39 -5.15
N PHE A 24 6.63 -3.49 -4.47
CA PHE A 24 7.51 -4.06 -3.46
C PHE A 24 7.20 -5.54 -3.20
N THR A 25 8.11 -6.22 -2.53
CA THR A 25 7.95 -7.61 -2.12
C THR A 25 8.31 -7.76 -0.65
N ILE A 26 7.45 -8.44 0.12
CA ILE A 26 7.72 -8.85 1.49
C ILE A 26 7.84 -10.37 1.50
N SER A 27 9.03 -10.86 1.84
CA SER A 27 9.35 -12.29 1.89
C SER A 27 8.84 -12.93 3.17
N LYS A 28 8.61 -14.25 3.13
CA LYS A 28 8.20 -15.03 4.31
C LYS A 28 9.23 -14.84 5.43
N GLY A 29 8.76 -14.46 6.62
CA GLY A 29 9.62 -14.26 7.79
C GLY A 29 10.20 -12.85 7.92
N GLN A 30 10.05 -11.98 6.92
CA GLN A 30 10.41 -10.57 7.06
C GLN A 30 9.44 -9.85 8.00
N LYS A 31 9.99 -9.01 8.87
CA LYS A 31 9.25 -8.02 9.66
C LYS A 31 9.53 -6.66 9.05
N VAL A 32 8.49 -5.98 8.60
CA VAL A 32 8.59 -4.68 7.92
C VAL A 32 7.69 -3.69 8.65
N ALA A 33 8.15 -2.45 8.79
CA ALA A 33 7.36 -1.34 9.32
C ALA A 33 6.95 -0.41 8.19
N LEU A 34 5.66 -0.04 8.15
CA LEU A 34 5.14 0.99 7.25
C LEU A 34 5.12 2.33 7.99
N ILE A 35 6.00 3.25 7.60
CA ILE A 35 6.20 4.55 8.27
C ILE A 35 5.78 5.72 7.37
N GLY A 36 5.44 6.86 7.99
CA GLY A 36 5.04 8.09 7.30
C GLY A 36 4.09 8.94 8.14
N ASN A 37 3.90 10.20 7.76
CA ASN A 37 3.06 11.16 8.49
C ASN A 37 1.57 10.78 8.47
N ASN A 38 0.77 11.37 9.36
CA ASN A 38 -0.69 11.21 9.30
C ASN A 38 -1.22 11.69 7.93
N GLY A 39 -2.17 10.95 7.36
CA GLY A 39 -2.68 11.21 6.00
C GLY A 39 -1.84 10.63 4.85
N SER A 40 -0.63 10.09 5.11
CA SER A 40 0.25 9.58 4.04
C SER A 40 -0.20 8.28 3.35
N GLY A 41 -1.45 7.83 3.56
CA GLY A 41 -2.00 6.63 2.93
C GLY A 41 -1.67 5.28 3.59
N LYS A 42 -1.02 5.22 4.76
CA LYS A 42 -0.60 3.93 5.37
C LYS A 42 -1.74 2.92 5.56
N SER A 43 -2.85 3.34 6.16
CA SER A 43 -4.03 2.49 6.34
C SER A 43 -4.67 2.11 5.01
N THR A 44 -4.63 3.02 4.02
CA THR A 44 -5.07 2.75 2.65
C THR A 44 -4.22 1.66 2.00
N LEU A 45 -2.90 1.74 2.12
CA LEU A 45 -1.99 0.71 1.60
C LEU A 45 -2.26 -0.65 2.25
N MET A 46 -2.48 -0.67 3.57
CA MET A 46 -2.85 -1.92 4.28
C MET A 46 -4.14 -2.52 3.73
N ARG A 47 -5.18 -1.70 3.52
CA ARG A 47 -6.46 -2.13 2.91
C ARG A 47 -6.30 -2.65 1.49
N LEU A 48 -5.42 -2.05 0.69
CA LEU A 48 -5.09 -2.53 -0.65
C LEU A 48 -4.39 -3.90 -0.60
N ILE A 49 -3.42 -4.07 0.31
CA ILE A 49 -2.70 -5.35 0.51
C ILE A 49 -3.65 -6.45 1.00
N THR A 50 -4.56 -6.13 1.92
CA THR A 50 -5.54 -7.09 2.47
C THR A 50 -6.76 -7.31 1.55
N LYS A 51 -6.82 -6.60 0.41
CA LYS A 51 -7.93 -6.63 -0.55
C LYS A 51 -9.27 -6.17 0.03
N GLU A 52 -9.25 -5.36 1.09
CA GLU A 52 -10.42 -4.62 1.58
C GLU A 52 -10.77 -3.44 0.66
N LEU A 53 -9.77 -2.97 -0.10
CA LEU A 53 -9.90 -1.91 -1.09
C LEU A 53 -9.29 -2.38 -2.41
N LEU A 54 -9.86 -1.96 -3.52
CA LEU A 54 -9.33 -2.20 -4.86
C LEU A 54 -8.53 -0.97 -5.33
N PRO A 55 -7.43 -1.17 -6.08
CA PRO A 55 -6.62 -0.09 -6.63
C PRO A 55 -7.37 0.74 -7.67
#